data_AF-A0A7S2J359-F1
#
_entry.id   AF-A0A7S2J359-F1
#
_cell.length_a   1.000
_cell.length_b   1.000
_cell.length_c   1.000
_cell.angle_alpha   90.00
_cell.angle_beta   90.00
_cell.angle_gamma   90.00
#
_symmetry.space_group_name_H-M   'P 1'
#
loop_
_entity.id
_entity.type
_entity.pdbx_description
1 polymer ?
#
loop_
_entity_poly.entity_id
_entity_poly.type
_entity_poly.pdbx_seq_one_letter_code
_entity_poly.pdbx_strand_id
1 'polypeptide(L)'
;CSGHGLCIDGQCVCAEGRTGASCGGACVGVGGVECSGHGTCLDGACYCLPGWSGHDCNWRACSFDCSAHGFCHDGACTCMDGFRGPDCKLPDAPSGCTCALSCVRSCLAKCTLLHELHGAQAAHACYVGCVQPCTEGCNATAVGAA
;
A
#
# COMPACT_ATOMS: atom_id res chain seq x y z
N CYS A 1 -21.67 -35.02 -5.92
CA CYS A 1 -20.23 -34.71 -6.00
C CYS A 1 -19.95 -33.48 -6.90
N SER A 2 -20.83 -32.47 -6.90
CA SER A 2 -20.65 -31.18 -7.60
C SER A 2 -20.17 -31.26 -9.07
N GLY A 3 -20.43 -32.37 -9.77
CA GLY A 3 -19.92 -32.61 -11.14
C GLY A 3 -18.41 -32.91 -11.23
N HIS A 4 -17.74 -33.16 -10.10
CA HIS A 4 -16.29 -33.24 -9.96
C HIS A 4 -15.82 -34.57 -9.34
N GLY A 5 -16.60 -35.63 -9.50
CA GLY A 5 -16.30 -36.94 -8.94
C GLY A 5 -17.42 -37.95 -9.17
N LEU A 6 -17.16 -39.19 -8.74
CA LEU A 6 -18.10 -40.29 -8.79
C LEU A 6 -18.85 -40.40 -7.46
N CYS A 7 -20.16 -40.66 -7.53
CA CYS A 7 -21.00 -40.88 -6.35
C CYS A 7 -21.16 -42.38 -6.11
N ILE A 8 -20.69 -42.87 -4.97
CA ILE A 8 -20.77 -44.28 -4.58
C ILE A 8 -21.37 -44.34 -3.17
N ASP A 9 -22.55 -44.97 -3.04
CA ASP A 9 -23.28 -45.13 -1.77
C ASP A 9 -23.47 -43.84 -0.94
N GLY A 10 -23.69 -42.71 -1.63
CA GLY A 10 -23.88 -41.40 -0.99
C GLY A 10 -22.58 -40.70 -0.56
N GLN A 11 -21.42 -41.33 -0.76
CA GLN A 11 -20.10 -40.72 -0.63
C GLN A 11 -19.53 -40.32 -2.00
N CYS A 12 -18.73 -39.27 -2.00
CA CYS A 12 -18.10 -38.75 -3.20
C CYS A 12 -16.62 -39.12 -3.29
N VAL A 13 -16.25 -39.78 -4.39
CA VAL A 13 -14.86 -40.00 -4.77
C VAL A 13 -14.46 -38.92 -5.76
N CYS A 14 -13.61 -38.00 -5.34
CA CYS A 14 -13.28 -36.80 -6.11
C CYS A 14 -12.28 -37.07 -7.24
N ALA A 15 -12.45 -36.35 -8.34
CA ALA A 15 -11.46 -36.28 -9.42
C ALA A 15 -10.19 -35.57 -8.96
N GLU A 16 -9.10 -35.69 -9.71
CA GLU A 16 -7.81 -35.09 -9.37
C GLU A 16 -7.92 -33.59 -9.07
N GLY A 17 -7.28 -33.13 -8.00
CA GLY A 17 -7.30 -31.72 -7.56
C GLY A 17 -8.60 -31.24 -6.90
N ARG A 18 -9.59 -32.13 -6.72
CA ARG A 18 -10.87 -31.81 -6.08
C ARG A 18 -10.93 -32.38 -4.69
N THR A 19 -11.55 -31.64 -3.79
CA THR A 19 -11.58 -31.97 -2.36
C THR A 19 -12.94 -31.63 -1.74
N GLY A 20 -13.12 -32.04 -0.48
CA GLY A 20 -14.34 -31.85 0.29
C GLY A 20 -15.41 -32.91 0.03
N ALA A 21 -16.37 -33.03 0.95
CA ALA A 21 -17.40 -34.09 0.93
C ALA A 21 -18.30 -34.09 -0.32
N SER A 22 -18.40 -32.95 -1.00
CA SER A 22 -19.13 -32.81 -2.26
C SER A 22 -18.22 -32.69 -3.49
N CYS A 23 -16.89 -32.76 -3.36
CA CYS A 23 -15.93 -32.43 -4.41
C CYS A 23 -16.09 -31.00 -4.97
N GLY A 24 -16.73 -30.10 -4.22
CA GLY A 24 -16.87 -28.69 -4.57
C GLY A 24 -15.59 -27.88 -4.32
N GLY A 25 -14.75 -28.31 -3.38
CA GLY A 25 -13.47 -27.69 -3.09
C GLY A 25 -12.47 -27.98 -4.20
N ALA A 26 -11.66 -26.97 -4.55
CA ALA A 26 -10.56 -27.11 -5.48
C ALA A 26 -9.38 -26.30 -4.97
N CYS A 27 -8.29 -26.98 -4.68
CA CYS A 27 -7.03 -26.33 -4.31
C CYS A 27 -6.07 -26.24 -5.50
N VAL A 28 -6.55 -26.53 -6.71
CA VAL A 28 -5.75 -26.38 -7.93
C VAL A 28 -5.58 -24.91 -8.23
N GLY A 29 -4.36 -24.41 -8.09
CA GLY A 29 -3.98 -23.07 -8.52
C GLY A 29 -3.46 -23.04 -9.95
N VAL A 30 -2.72 -21.99 -10.26
CA VAL A 30 -2.19 -21.77 -11.61
C VAL A 30 -1.27 -22.91 -12.05
N GLY A 31 -1.45 -23.37 -13.29
CA GLY A 31 -0.64 -24.43 -13.88
C GLY A 31 -0.89 -25.83 -13.31
N GLY A 32 -1.98 -26.04 -12.56
CA GLY A 32 -2.31 -27.35 -12.00
C GLY A 32 -1.62 -27.65 -10.66
N VAL A 33 -0.92 -26.68 -10.08
CA VAL A 33 -0.17 -26.84 -8.84
C VAL A 33 -1.06 -26.51 -7.64
N GLU A 34 -1.01 -27.32 -6.59
CA GLU A 34 -1.77 -27.05 -5.36
C GLU A 34 -1.44 -25.66 -4.80
N CYS A 35 -2.46 -24.81 -4.67
CA CYS A 35 -2.36 -23.43 -4.20
C CYS A 35 -1.23 -22.65 -4.88
N SER A 36 -1.07 -22.88 -6.19
CA SER A 36 -0.03 -22.29 -7.05
C SER A 36 1.41 -22.54 -6.53
N GLY A 37 1.61 -23.54 -5.66
CA GLY A 37 2.89 -23.83 -5.00
C GLY A 37 3.21 -22.87 -3.83
N HIS A 38 2.25 -22.04 -3.43
CA HIS A 38 2.42 -20.95 -2.47
C HIS A 38 1.46 -21.04 -1.29
N GLY A 39 0.98 -22.24 -0.97
CA GLY A 39 0.09 -22.46 0.15
C GLY A 39 -0.11 -23.93 0.44
N THR A 40 -0.98 -24.20 1.41
CA THR A 40 -1.42 -25.56 1.75
C THR A 40 -2.92 -25.65 1.57
N CYS A 41 -3.39 -26.74 0.96
CA CYS A 41 -4.80 -27.04 0.86
C CYS A 41 -5.33 -27.58 2.20
N LEU A 42 -6.37 -26.95 2.74
CA LEU A 42 -7.12 -27.48 3.88
C LEU A 42 -8.61 -27.28 3.62
N ASP A 43 -9.38 -28.37 3.69
CA ASP A 43 -10.84 -28.40 3.47
C ASP A 43 -11.32 -27.73 2.16
N GLY A 44 -10.47 -27.72 1.13
CA GLY A 44 -10.80 -27.14 -0.18
C GLY A 44 -10.59 -25.64 -0.30
N ALA A 45 -9.90 -25.03 0.67
CA ALA A 45 -9.40 -23.67 0.61
C ALA A 45 -7.87 -23.64 0.70
N CYS A 46 -7.25 -22.69 0.00
CA CYS A 46 -5.82 -22.47 0.06
C CYS A 46 -5.45 -21.52 1.20
N TYR A 47 -4.55 -22.00 2.07
CA TYR A 47 -3.93 -21.20 3.11
C TYR A 47 -2.55 -20.78 2.64
N CYS A 48 -2.41 -19.51 2.29
CA CYS A 48 -1.20 -19.01 1.63
C CYS A 48 -0.02 -18.86 2.57
N LEU A 49 1.17 -19.14 2.03
CA LEU A 49 2.44 -18.85 2.69
C LEU A 49 2.64 -17.34 2.87
N PRO A 50 3.45 -16.90 3.85
CA PRO A 50 3.76 -15.49 4.02
C PRO A 50 4.25 -14.83 2.73
N GLY A 51 3.69 -13.67 2.39
CA GLY A 51 4.00 -12.96 1.15
C GLY A 51 3.13 -13.35 -0.05
N TRP A 52 2.18 -14.28 0.11
CA TRP A 52 1.23 -14.69 -0.92
C TRP A 52 -0.22 -14.51 -0.44
N SER A 53 -1.12 -14.33 -1.41
CA SER A 53 -2.52 -14.01 -1.20
C SER A 53 -3.36 -14.41 -2.42
N GLY A 54 -4.68 -14.24 -2.32
CA GLY A 54 -5.64 -14.68 -3.34
C GLY A 54 -6.23 -16.06 -3.02
N HIS A 55 -7.26 -16.44 -3.76
CA HIS A 55 -8.01 -17.69 -3.53
C HIS A 55 -7.15 -18.94 -3.71
N ASP A 56 -6.17 -18.88 -4.60
CA ASP A 56 -5.26 -19.95 -4.99
C ASP A 56 -3.79 -19.59 -4.72
N CYS A 57 -3.55 -18.58 -3.89
CA CYS A 57 -2.23 -18.07 -3.52
C CYS A 57 -1.34 -17.62 -4.70
N ASN A 58 -1.94 -17.23 -5.83
CA ASN A 58 -1.19 -16.80 -7.00
C ASN A 58 -0.73 -15.34 -6.95
N TRP A 59 -1.19 -14.52 -6.00
CA TRP A 59 -0.82 -13.11 -5.93
C TRP A 59 0.16 -12.83 -4.81
N ARG A 60 1.16 -11.99 -5.10
CA ARG A 60 2.03 -11.45 -4.05
C ARG A 60 1.19 -10.59 -3.11
N ALA A 61 1.31 -10.85 -1.81
CA ALA A 61 0.66 -10.05 -0.80
C ALA A 61 1.31 -8.66 -0.74
N CYS A 62 0.49 -7.61 -0.62
CA CYS A 62 0.99 -6.27 -0.41
C CYS A 62 1.37 -6.05 1.06
N SER A 63 2.43 -5.27 1.28
CA SER A 63 2.82 -4.83 2.61
C SER A 63 1.67 -4.08 3.28
N PHE A 64 1.29 -4.52 4.49
CA PHE A 64 0.23 -3.92 5.30
C PHE A 64 -1.11 -3.76 4.59
N ASP A 65 -1.40 -4.58 3.56
CA ASP A 65 -2.61 -4.46 2.74
C ASP A 65 -2.83 -3.04 2.20
N CYS A 66 -1.75 -2.43 1.70
CA CYS A 66 -1.74 -1.04 1.24
C CYS A 66 -2.25 -0.06 2.30
N SER A 67 -2.02 -0.36 3.58
CA SER A 67 -2.47 0.39 4.74
C SER A 67 -3.97 0.66 4.77
N ALA A 68 -4.80 -0.18 4.13
CA ALA A 68 -6.22 0.06 3.88
C ALA A 68 -6.53 1.38 3.14
N HIS A 69 -5.53 1.95 2.47
CA HIS A 69 -5.61 3.21 1.71
C HIS A 69 -5.32 3.01 0.22
N GLY A 70 -5.45 1.79 -0.27
CA GLY A 70 -5.22 1.46 -1.67
C GLY A 70 -5.72 0.07 -2.02
N PHE A 71 -5.63 -0.25 -3.29
CA PHE A 71 -5.91 -1.57 -3.83
C PHE A 71 -4.60 -2.31 -4.06
N CYS A 72 -4.51 -3.52 -3.50
CA CYS A 72 -3.39 -4.42 -3.73
C CYS A 72 -3.57 -5.18 -5.05
N HIS A 73 -2.55 -5.14 -5.91
CA HIS A 73 -2.46 -5.97 -7.09
C HIS A 73 -1.04 -6.53 -7.22
N ASP A 74 -0.90 -7.84 -7.03
CA ASP A 74 0.36 -8.59 -7.13
C ASP A 74 1.56 -7.92 -6.43
N GLY A 75 1.37 -7.58 -5.16
CA GLY A 75 2.41 -6.98 -4.32
C GLY A 75 2.64 -5.48 -4.55
N ALA A 76 1.94 -4.87 -5.50
CA ALA A 76 1.95 -3.43 -5.75
C ALA A 76 0.66 -2.76 -5.29
N CYS A 77 0.78 -1.59 -4.66
CA CYS A 77 -0.36 -0.81 -4.20
C CYS A 77 -0.70 0.31 -5.18
N THR A 78 -1.98 0.38 -5.55
CA THR A 78 -2.57 1.58 -6.17
C THR A 78 -3.30 2.37 -5.10
N CYS A 79 -2.77 3.54 -4.74
CA CYS A 79 -3.31 4.34 -3.64
C CYS A 79 -4.62 5.04 -4.03
N MET A 80 -5.52 5.17 -3.06
CA MET A 80 -6.69 6.02 -3.16
C MET A 80 -6.29 7.50 -3.09
N ASP A 81 -7.17 8.38 -3.57
CA ASP A 81 -6.96 9.82 -3.53
C ASP A 81 -6.63 10.30 -2.10
N GLY A 82 -5.61 11.15 -1.99
CA GLY A 82 -5.15 11.64 -0.69
C GLY A 82 -4.19 10.68 0.03
N PHE A 83 -3.70 9.62 -0.63
CA PHE A 83 -2.64 8.76 -0.11
C PHE A 83 -1.58 8.46 -1.17
N ARG A 84 -0.34 8.23 -0.72
CA ARG A 84 0.81 7.92 -1.57
C ARG A 84 1.81 7.00 -0.86
N GLY A 85 2.86 6.64 -1.60
CA GLY A 85 3.92 5.75 -1.15
C GLY A 85 3.69 4.29 -1.58
N PRO A 86 4.68 3.42 -1.40
CA PRO A 86 4.62 2.02 -1.89
C PRO A 86 3.55 1.17 -1.19
N ASP A 87 3.12 1.59 0.00
CA ASP A 87 2.16 0.94 0.90
C ASP A 87 0.98 1.86 1.26
N CYS A 88 0.81 2.98 0.53
CA CYS A 88 -0.26 3.98 0.71
C CYS A 88 -0.43 4.52 2.14
N LYS A 89 0.63 4.40 2.95
CA LYS A 89 0.63 4.87 4.33
C LYS A 89 0.74 6.39 4.45
N LEU A 90 1.37 7.03 3.47
CA LEU A 90 1.65 8.45 3.53
C LEU A 90 0.43 9.22 3.04
N PRO A 91 -0.12 10.16 3.82
CA PRO A 91 -1.15 11.06 3.31
C PRO A 91 -0.55 11.88 2.18
N ASP A 92 -1.34 12.07 1.12
CA ASP A 92 -0.97 12.97 0.06
C ASP A 92 -1.07 14.39 0.60
N ALA A 93 0.08 15.03 0.74
CA ALA A 93 0.16 16.30 1.42
C ALA A 93 -0.46 17.34 0.47
N PRO A 94 -1.43 18.17 0.90
CA PRO A 94 -1.94 19.22 0.05
C PRO A 94 -0.78 20.07 -0.45
N SER A 95 -0.92 20.64 -1.65
CA SER A 95 0.10 21.52 -2.27
C SER A 95 0.61 22.60 -1.31
N GLY A 96 -0.23 23.07 -0.39
CA GLY A 96 0.16 24.00 0.68
C GLY A 96 1.23 23.45 1.65
N CYS A 97 1.17 22.17 2.01
CA CYS A 97 2.16 21.52 2.89
C CYS A 97 3.51 21.31 2.19
N THR A 98 3.50 20.91 0.90
CA THR A 98 4.74 20.76 0.13
C THR A 98 5.39 22.12 -0.13
N CYS A 99 4.59 23.15 -0.41
CA CYS A 99 5.03 24.54 -0.51
C CYS A 99 5.65 25.04 0.81
N ALA A 100 4.98 24.84 1.95
CA ALA A 100 5.48 25.27 3.26
C ALA A 100 6.80 24.57 3.63
N LEU A 101 6.95 23.28 3.33
CA LEU A 101 8.21 22.55 3.50
C LEU A 101 9.33 23.09 2.61
N SER A 102 9.01 23.48 1.37
CA SER A 102 9.98 24.12 0.47
C SER A 102 10.42 25.49 1.01
N CYS A 103 9.48 26.31 1.51
CA CYS A 103 9.79 27.58 2.19
C CYS A 103 10.76 27.39 3.35
N VAL A 104 10.46 26.46 4.27
CA VAL A 104 11.32 26.14 5.42
C VAL A 104 12.73 25.77 4.97
N ARG A 105 12.87 24.86 3.99
CA ARG A 105 14.18 24.42 3.48
C ARG A 105 14.96 25.54 2.81
N SER A 106 14.32 26.32 1.94
CA SER A 106 14.96 27.43 1.24
C SER A 106 15.38 28.56 2.18
N CYS A 107 14.54 28.91 3.16
CA CYS A 107 14.87 29.92 4.16
C CYS A 107 15.99 29.43 5.08
N LEU A 108 15.98 28.16 5.50
CA LEU A 108 17.06 27.59 6.27
C LEU A 108 18.39 27.67 5.51
N ALA A 109 18.44 27.24 4.25
CA ALA A 109 19.65 27.29 3.44
C ALA A 109 20.20 28.72 3.25
N LYS A 110 19.33 29.72 3.12
CA LYS A 110 19.72 31.13 3.02
C LYS A 110 20.24 31.69 4.34
N CYS A 111 19.60 31.33 5.46
CA CYS A 111 19.87 31.95 6.76
C CYS A 111 20.94 31.21 7.59
N THR A 112 21.26 29.94 7.29
CA THR A 112 22.37 29.23 7.94
C THR A 112 23.71 29.88 7.65
N LEU A 113 23.89 30.49 6.48
CA LEU A 113 25.10 31.26 6.14
C LEU A 113 25.28 32.51 7.03
N LEU A 114 24.19 33.08 7.55
CA LEU A 114 24.24 34.22 8.45
C LEU A 114 24.63 33.85 9.88
N HIS A 115 24.45 32.58 10.27
CA HIS A 115 24.87 32.09 11.58
C HIS A 115 26.38 32.24 11.79
N GLU A 116 27.16 31.86 10.78
CA GLU A 116 28.63 31.92 10.81
C GLU A 116 29.18 33.35 10.79
N LEU A 117 28.43 34.31 10.23
CA LEU A 117 28.88 35.70 10.05
C LEU A 117 28.42 36.65 11.16
N HIS A 118 27.20 36.47 11.66
CA HIS A 118 26.53 37.44 12.54
C HIS A 118 25.90 36.79 13.80
N GLY A 119 26.10 35.49 13.99
CA GLY A 119 25.62 34.76 15.16
C GLY A 119 24.14 34.34 15.12
N ALA A 120 23.71 33.65 16.17
CA ALA A 120 22.42 32.97 16.24
C ALA A 120 21.21 33.91 16.16
N GLN A 121 21.28 35.11 16.76
CA GLN A 121 20.17 36.06 16.74
C GLN A 121 19.90 36.61 15.33
N ALA A 122 20.95 36.90 14.56
CA ALA A 122 20.82 37.36 13.17
C ALA A 122 20.28 36.25 12.26
N ALA A 123 20.76 35.02 12.42
CA ALA A 123 20.25 33.86 11.70
C ALA A 123 18.77 33.58 12.01
N HIS A 124 18.36 33.70 13.29
CA HIS A 124 16.97 33.54 13.71
C HIS A 124 16.06 34.63 13.11
N ALA A 125 16.47 35.91 13.17
CA ALA A 125 15.71 37.01 12.58
C ALA A 125 15.54 36.84 11.06
N CYS A 126 16.60 36.42 10.36
CA CYS A 126 16.53 36.07 8.93
C CYS A 126 15.52 34.94 8.68
N TYR A 127 15.62 33.85 9.45
CA TYR A 127 14.80 32.66 9.23
C TYR A 127 13.32 32.96 9.45
N VAL A 128 12.96 33.63 10.56
CA VAL A 128 11.58 34.03 10.86
C VAL A 128 11.06 35.02 9.81
N GLY A 129 11.83 36.04 9.46
CA GLY A 129 11.44 37.02 8.44
C GLY A 129 11.28 36.44 7.02
N CYS A 130 11.98 35.35 6.72
CA CYS A 130 11.85 34.63 5.46
C CYS A 130 10.66 33.66 5.46
N VAL A 131 10.51 32.86 6.52
CA VAL A 131 9.55 31.74 6.51
C VAL A 131 8.10 32.22 6.62
N GLN A 132 7.83 33.26 7.42
CA GLN A 132 6.48 33.73 7.72
C GLN A 132 5.69 34.21 6.48
N PRO A 133 6.20 35.16 5.66
CA PRO A 133 5.50 35.56 4.43
C PRO A 133 5.48 34.46 3.37
N CYS A 134 6.47 33.56 3.38
CA CYS A 134 6.56 32.47 2.42
C CYS A 134 5.45 31.42 2.64
N THR A 135 5.25 30.99 3.90
CA THR A 135 4.21 30.01 4.24
C THR A 135 2.81 30.60 4.17
N GLU A 136 2.63 31.90 4.44
CA GLU A 136 1.37 32.61 4.19
C GLU A 136 0.98 32.57 2.70
N GLY A 137 1.95 32.78 1.80
CA GLY A 137 1.76 32.64 0.35
C GLY A 137 1.41 31.22 -0.10
N CYS A 138 1.94 30.19 0.59
CA CYS A 138 1.60 28.79 0.35
C CYS A 138 0.17 28.41 0.77
N ASN A 139 -0.38 29.09 1.77
CA ASN A 139 -1.75 28.83 2.23
C ASN A 139 -2.79 29.46 1.29
N ALA A 140 -2.45 30.59 0.63
CA ALA A 140 -3.30 31.25 -0.36
C ALA A 140 -3.46 30.44 -1.67
N THR A 141 -2.45 29.67 -2.07
CA THR A 141 -2.51 28.80 -3.25
C THR A 141 -3.25 27.48 -3.02
N ALA A 142 -3.42 27.06 -1.76
CA ALA A 142 -4.18 25.86 -1.41
C ALA A 142 -5.71 26.02 -1.56
N VAL A 143 -6.22 27.26 -1.56
CA VAL A 143 -7.66 27.58 -1.64
C VAL A 143 -8.13 27.77 -3.10
N GLY A 144 -7.22 27.80 -4.07
CA GLY A 144 -7.50 28.09 -5.48
C GLY A 144 -7.69 26.86 -6.39
N ALA A 145 -7.90 25.66 -5.83
CA ALA A 145 -8.17 24.44 -6.58
C ALA A 145 -9.54 23.87 -6.19
N ALA A 146 -10.60 24.54 -6.63
CA ALA A 146 -11.97 24.03 -6.65
C ALA A 146 -12.63 24.46 -7.97
#